data_AF-A0A8S2FYU6-F1
#
_entry.id   AF-A0A8S2FYU6-F1
#
_cell.length_a   1.000
_cell.length_b   1.000
_cell.length_c   1.000
_cell.angle_alpha   90.00
_cell.angle_beta   90.00
_cell.angle_gamma   90.00
#
_symmetry.space_group_name_H-M   'P 1'
#
loop_
_entity.id
_entity.type
_entity.pdbx_description
1 polymer ?
#
loop_
_entity_poly.entity_id
_entity_poly.type
_entity_poly.pdbx_seq_one_letter_code
_entity_poly.pdbx_strand_id
1 'polypeptide(L)'
;MLSFRNDANYWFLDDVSVKKIGNTTNLIVNGGFETGDITGWDYTDPYGVSYRGTATSMGYYTGAYSYTGGESYAVDFISQTFNVTIGAVYNVSYWLTGQGGTYSIANITIKP
;
A
#
# COMPACT_ATOMS: atom_id res chain seq x y z
N MET A 1 -3.71 -12.87 -1.37
CA MET A 1 -2.82 -11.73 -1.74
C MET A 1 -3.57 -10.41 -1.56
N LEU A 2 -2.93 -9.37 -1.02
CA LEU A 2 -3.44 -7.98 -0.97
C LEU A 2 -2.59 -7.10 -1.89
N SER A 3 -3.20 -6.33 -2.78
CA SER A 3 -2.50 -5.40 -3.68
C SER A 3 -3.17 -4.04 -3.74
N PHE A 4 -2.37 -2.98 -3.88
CA PHE A 4 -2.80 -1.60 -4.09
C PHE A 4 -2.33 -1.10 -5.46
N ARG A 5 -3.23 -0.47 -6.21
CA ARG A 5 -2.95 0.15 -7.52
C ARG A 5 -3.61 1.52 -7.62
N ASN A 6 -2.98 2.48 -8.29
CA ASN A 6 -3.56 3.77 -8.67
C ASN A 6 -3.19 4.12 -10.13
N ASP A 7 -4.10 4.77 -10.86
CA ASP A 7 -3.94 5.19 -12.27
C ASP A 7 -3.91 6.73 -12.44
N ALA A 8 -3.88 7.48 -11.34
CA ALA A 8 -3.84 8.95 -11.30
C ALA A 8 -2.51 9.47 -10.72
N ASN A 9 -2.19 10.73 -11.03
CA ASN A 9 -1.00 11.47 -10.57
C ASN A 9 -0.61 11.14 -9.12
N TYR A 10 0.70 11.12 -8.85
CA TYR A 10 1.37 10.94 -7.55
C TYR A 10 0.44 10.85 -6.33
N TRP A 11 0.52 9.73 -5.62
CA TRP A 11 -0.27 9.44 -4.43
C TRP A 11 0.63 9.04 -3.27
N PHE A 12 0.07 9.11 -2.06
CA PHE A 12 0.70 8.59 -0.86
C PHE A 12 -0.22 7.56 -0.20
N LEU A 13 0.39 6.49 0.29
CA LEU A 13 -0.24 5.38 1.01
C LEU A 13 0.47 5.21 2.35
N ASP A 14 -0.32 5.08 3.40
CA ASP A 14 0.21 4.89 4.74
C ASP A 14 -0.74 4.04 5.59
N ASP A 15 -0.26 3.56 6.74
CA ASP A 15 -1.02 2.83 7.75
C ASP A 15 -1.84 1.65 7.20
N VAL A 16 -1.27 0.91 6.25
CA VAL A 16 -1.89 -0.29 5.71
C VAL A 16 -1.96 -1.37 6.79
N SER A 17 -3.18 -1.84 7.07
CA SER A 17 -3.39 -2.84 8.10
C SER A 17 -4.43 -3.88 7.70
N VAL A 18 -4.15 -5.13 8.08
CA VAL A 18 -5.09 -6.23 8.03
C VAL A 18 -5.08 -6.90 9.40
N LYS A 19 -6.21 -6.85 10.11
CA LYS A 19 -6.33 -7.41 11.46
C LYS A 19 -7.52 -8.35 11.52
N LYS A 20 -7.33 -9.55 12.05
CA LYS A 20 -8.45 -10.45 12.36
C LYS A 20 -9.34 -9.79 13.42
N ILE A 21 -10.66 -9.82 13.25
CA ILE A 21 -11.57 -9.29 14.28
C ILE A 21 -11.32 -10.02 15.60
N GLY A 22 -11.17 -9.26 16.69
CA GLY A 22 -10.80 -9.77 18.02
C GLY A 22 -9.28 -9.96 18.23
N ASN A 23 -8.44 -9.63 17.24
CA ASN A 23 -6.99 -9.58 17.37
C ASN A 23 -6.49 -8.16 17.01
N THR A 24 -5.46 -7.68 17.71
CA THR A 24 -4.82 -6.39 17.47
C THR A 24 -3.59 -6.47 16.57
N THR A 25 -3.06 -7.68 16.34
CA THR A 25 -1.88 -7.91 15.49
C THR A 25 -2.20 -7.59 14.03
N ASN A 26 -1.41 -6.66 13.46
CA ASN A 26 -1.41 -6.40 12.03
C ASN A 26 -0.71 -7.55 11.30
N LEU A 27 -1.37 -8.11 10.29
CA LEU A 27 -0.79 -9.13 9.41
C LEU A 27 0.10 -8.54 8.32
N ILE A 28 0.00 -7.22 8.11
CA ILE A 28 0.83 -6.51 7.15
C ILE A 28 2.16 -6.14 7.80
N VAL A 29 3.25 -6.58 7.18
CA VAL A 29 4.61 -6.17 7.54
C VAL A 29 4.88 -4.82 6.88
N ASN A 30 5.45 -3.89 7.66
CA ASN A 30 5.84 -2.55 7.19
C ASN A 30 4.70 -1.79 6.49
N GLY A 31 3.49 -1.85 7.07
CA GLY A 31 2.30 -1.20 6.50
C GLY A 31 2.33 0.33 6.52
N GLY A 32 3.16 0.92 7.38
CA GLY A 32 3.42 2.37 7.43
C GLY A 32 4.78 2.79 6.85
N PHE A 33 5.51 1.88 6.20
CA PHE A 33 6.78 2.20 5.49
C PHE A 33 7.91 2.80 6.36
N GLU A 34 7.82 2.67 7.68
CA GLU A 34 8.74 3.26 8.67
C GLU A 34 10.17 2.69 8.64
N THR A 35 10.43 1.68 7.82
CA THR A 35 11.80 1.22 7.51
C THR A 35 12.54 2.19 6.57
N GLY A 36 11.84 3.16 5.99
CA GLY A 36 12.38 4.06 4.96
C GLY A 36 12.49 3.41 3.58
N ASP A 37 11.90 2.22 3.41
CA ASP A 37 11.82 1.49 2.15
C ASP A 37 10.53 0.64 2.10
N ILE A 38 10.36 -0.13 1.02
CA ILE A 38 9.21 -1.03 0.83
C ILE A 38 9.48 -2.44 1.35
N THR A 39 10.38 -2.63 2.35
CA THR A 39 10.69 -3.95 2.92
C THR A 39 9.42 -4.70 3.30
N GLY A 40 9.30 -5.95 2.85
CA GLY A 40 8.12 -6.79 3.05
C GLY A 40 7.06 -6.69 1.95
N TRP A 41 7.16 -5.72 1.05
CA TRP A 41 6.27 -5.59 -0.11
C TRP A 41 6.97 -6.01 -1.40
N ASP A 42 6.25 -6.77 -2.22
CA ASP A 42 6.66 -7.08 -3.59
C ASP A 42 6.20 -5.98 -4.52
N TYR A 43 7.16 -5.31 -5.16
CA TYR A 43 6.90 -4.34 -6.21
C TYR A 43 6.76 -5.05 -7.56
N THR A 44 5.64 -4.85 -8.23
CA THR A 44 5.39 -5.38 -9.57
C THR A 44 5.20 -4.25 -10.57
N ASP A 45 5.99 -4.31 -11.63
CA ASP A 45 5.97 -3.37 -12.74
C ASP A 45 6.02 -4.14 -14.05
N PRO A 46 4.84 -4.52 -14.60
CA PRO A 46 4.75 -5.30 -15.82
C PRO A 46 5.23 -4.55 -17.07
N TYR A 47 5.42 -3.22 -17.01
CA TYR A 47 5.72 -2.39 -18.17
C TYR A 47 7.12 -1.73 -18.14
N GLY A 48 7.91 -1.96 -17.09
CA GLY A 48 9.29 -1.49 -16.99
C GLY A 48 9.39 0.03 -16.82
N VAL A 49 8.59 0.60 -15.93
CA VAL A 49 8.56 2.03 -15.65
C VAL A 49 9.88 2.57 -15.11
N SER A 50 10.17 3.82 -15.49
CA SER A 50 11.36 4.54 -15.03
C SER A 50 11.23 5.06 -13.60
N TYR A 51 10.01 5.28 -13.11
CA TYR A 51 9.74 5.73 -11.76
C TYR A 51 9.09 4.60 -10.96
N ARG A 52 9.87 3.98 -10.08
CA ARG A 52 9.36 2.94 -9.18
C ARG A 52 8.83 3.58 -7.92
N GLY A 53 7.59 3.25 -7.54
CA GLY A 53 7.08 3.66 -6.25
C GLY A 53 7.97 3.19 -5.09
N THR A 54 8.14 4.03 -4.08
CA THR A 54 9.07 3.82 -2.97
C THR A 54 8.57 4.47 -1.70
N ALA A 55 9.17 4.14 -0.56
CA ALA A 55 8.96 4.90 0.66
C ALA A 55 9.55 6.31 0.55
N THR A 56 8.92 7.29 1.20
CA THR A 56 9.28 8.70 1.17
C THR A 56 8.88 9.38 2.48
N SER A 57 9.56 10.47 2.85
CA SER A 57 9.24 11.28 4.04
C SER A 57 8.22 12.39 3.77
N MET A 58 7.41 12.23 2.72
CA MET A 58 6.36 13.15 2.32
C MET A 58 5.00 12.47 2.41
N GLY A 59 3.95 13.27 2.65
CA GLY A 59 2.57 12.77 2.58
C GLY A 59 2.24 11.62 3.54
N TYR A 60 3.01 11.43 4.60
CA TYR A 60 2.73 10.46 5.65
C TYR A 60 1.55 10.92 6.52
N TYR A 61 0.80 9.95 7.02
CA TYR A 61 -0.33 10.16 7.91
C TYR A 61 0.07 10.00 9.37
N THR A 62 0.85 8.95 9.67
CA THR A 62 1.50 8.78 10.96
C THR A 62 2.99 8.50 10.77
N GLY A 63 3.77 8.51 11.84
CA GLY A 63 5.21 8.25 11.75
C GLY A 63 5.98 9.27 10.92
N ALA A 64 6.91 8.79 10.11
CA ALA A 64 7.84 9.61 9.33
C ALA A 64 7.89 9.25 7.85
N TYR A 65 7.29 8.12 7.45
CA TYR A 65 7.35 7.63 6.08
C TYR A 65 5.98 7.26 5.55
N SER A 66 5.85 7.29 4.23
CA SER A 66 4.72 6.73 3.49
C SER A 66 5.22 6.09 2.21
N TYR A 67 4.42 5.29 1.55
CA TYR A 67 4.70 4.90 0.17
C TYR A 67 4.21 5.97 -0.78
N THR A 68 5.05 6.35 -1.74
CA THR A 68 4.63 7.13 -2.89
C THR A 68 4.73 6.32 -4.17
N GLY A 69 3.67 6.39 -4.97
CA GLY A 69 3.62 5.89 -6.34
C GLY A 69 2.91 6.92 -7.21
N GLY A 70 2.68 6.60 -8.48
CA GLY A 70 1.94 7.48 -9.40
C GLY A 70 2.71 7.74 -10.67
N GLU A 71 3.26 6.69 -11.27
CA GLU A 71 3.72 6.77 -12.65
C GLU A 71 2.60 7.28 -13.54
N SER A 72 2.97 8.18 -14.45
CA SER A 72 2.10 8.52 -15.56
C SER A 72 2.38 7.53 -16.69
N TYR A 73 1.34 7.06 -17.36
CA TYR A 73 1.41 6.27 -18.60
C TYR A 73 1.72 4.76 -18.48
N ALA A 74 1.74 4.19 -17.28
CA ALA A 74 1.89 2.76 -17.07
C ALA A 74 1.14 2.30 -15.80
N VAL A 75 1.29 1.03 -15.44
CA VAL A 75 0.65 0.41 -14.28
C VAL A 75 1.72 -0.26 -13.43
N ASP A 76 1.82 0.15 -12.17
CA ASP A 76 2.57 -0.49 -11.11
C ASP A 76 1.63 -0.90 -9.95
N PHE A 77 2.13 -1.77 -9.08
CA PHE A 77 1.50 -2.05 -7.79
C PHE A 77 2.49 -2.65 -6.81
N ILE A 78 2.18 -2.48 -5.52
CA ILE A 78 2.80 -3.25 -4.45
C ILE A 78 1.85 -4.30 -3.91
N SER A 79 2.40 -5.44 -3.50
CA SER A 79 1.61 -6.54 -2.93
C SER A 79 2.31 -7.25 -1.79
N GLN A 80 1.52 -7.87 -0.92
CA GLN A 80 2.03 -8.75 0.13
C GLN A 80 1.09 -9.95 0.28
N THR A 81 1.67 -11.12 0.59
CA THR A 81 0.94 -12.31 0.98
C THR A 81 1.03 -12.52 2.48
N PHE A 82 -0.08 -12.89 3.10
CA PHE A 82 -0.16 -13.23 4.51
C PHE A 82 -1.14 -14.39 4.71
N ASN A 83 -0.96 -15.12 5.81
CA ASN A 83 -1.81 -16.25 6.13
C ASN A 83 -3.13 -15.80 6.75
N VAL A 84 -4.23 -16.42 6.32
CA VAL A 84 -5.57 -16.21 6.88
C VAL A 84 -6.12 -17.50 7.49
N THR A 85 -7.05 -17.36 8.44
CA THR A 85 -7.82 -18.47 8.98
C THR A 85 -9.13 -18.59 8.20
N ILE A 86 -9.45 -19.78 7.70
CA ILE A 86 -10.73 -20.06 7.04
C ILE A 86 -11.88 -19.73 8.00
N GLY A 87 -12.89 -19.00 7.49
CA GLY A 87 -14.07 -18.59 8.26
C GLY A 87 -13.85 -17.41 9.22
N ALA A 88 -12.64 -16.87 9.32
CA ALA A 88 -12.39 -15.67 10.11
C ALA A 88 -12.74 -14.39 9.32
N VAL A 89 -13.14 -13.35 10.04
CA VAL A 89 -13.40 -12.01 9.51
C VAL A 89 -12.21 -11.11 9.81
N TYR A 90 -11.83 -10.26 8.85
CA TYR A 90 -10.69 -9.36 8.93
C TYR A 90 -11.14 -7.93 8.64
N ASN A 91 -10.61 -6.98 9.41
CA ASN A 91 -10.65 -5.56 9.08
C ASN A 91 -9.44 -5.22 8.21
N VAL A 92 -9.70 -4.59 7.06
CA VAL A 92 -8.68 -4.04 6.17
C VAL A 92 -8.79 -2.52 6.24
N SER A 93 -7.70 -1.83 6.54
CA SER A 93 -7.63 -0.38 6.61
C SER A 93 -6.35 0.15 5.99
N TYR A 94 -6.37 1.41 5.57
CA TYR A 94 -5.25 2.12 4.99
C TYR A 94 -5.61 3.62 4.99
N TRP A 95 -4.58 4.47 4.91
CA TRP A 95 -4.73 5.87 4.61
C TRP A 95 -4.21 6.16 3.20
N LEU A 96 -4.95 6.97 2.45
CA LEU A 96 -4.65 7.29 1.06
C LEU A 96 -4.87 8.78 0.82
N THR A 97 -3.93 9.44 0.16
CA THR A 97 -4.12 10.81 -0.34
C THR A 97 -3.50 11.01 -1.72
N GLY A 98 -3.92 12.03 -2.45
CA GLY A 98 -3.25 12.50 -3.66
C GLY A 98 -2.24 13.60 -3.36
N GLN A 99 -1.19 13.67 -4.16
CA GLN A 99 -0.23 14.76 -4.08
C GLN A 99 -0.92 16.08 -4.43
N GLY A 100 -0.70 17.11 -3.61
CA GLY A 100 -1.31 18.42 -3.79
C GLY A 100 -2.82 18.48 -3.48
N GLY A 101 -3.37 17.50 -2.74
CA GLY A 101 -4.79 17.51 -2.35
C GLY A 101 -5.75 17.05 -3.46
N THR A 102 -5.21 16.40 -4.49
CA THR A 102 -6.02 15.74 -5.53
C THR A 102 -6.66 14.45 -4.99
N TYR A 103 -7.79 14.05 -5.59
CA TYR A 103 -8.42 12.78 -5.23
C TYR A 103 -7.57 11.61 -5.75
N SER A 104 -7.15 10.73 -4.84
CA SER A 104 -6.55 9.43 -5.17
C SER A 104 -7.61 8.34 -5.11
N ILE A 105 -7.62 7.45 -6.09
CA ILE A 105 -8.43 6.24 -6.10
C ILE A 105 -7.48 5.06 -6.09
N ALA A 106 -7.55 4.23 -5.06
CA ALA A 106 -6.81 2.98 -5.00
C ALA A 106 -7.76 1.79 -5.20
N ASN A 107 -7.39 0.87 -6.07
CA ASN A 107 -8.05 -0.42 -6.18
C ASN A 107 -7.37 -1.43 -5.25
N ILE A 108 -8.17 -2.04 -4.37
CA ILE A 108 -7.71 -3.11 -3.48
C ILE A 108 -8.22 -4.43 -4.02
N THR A 109 -7.29 -5.36 -4.28
CA THR A 109 -7.65 -6.72 -4.65
C THR A 109 -7.23 -7.68 -3.55
N ILE A 110 -8.19 -8.47 -3.06
CA ILE A 110 -7.94 -9.59 -2.16
C ILE A 110 -8.18 -10.87 -2.96
N LYS A 111 -7.12 -11.62 -3.25
CA LYS A 111 -7.22 -12.93 -3.91
C LYS A 111 -7.19 -14.07 -2.89
N PRO A 112 -8.05 -15.10 -3.05
CA PRO A 112 -7.95 -16.37 -2.32
C PRO A 112 -6.56 -16.99 -2.40
#